data_AF-A0A6D2ISC8-F1
#
_entry.id   AF-A0A6D2ISC8-F1
#
_cell.length_a   1.000
_cell.length_b   1.000
_cell.length_c   1.000
_cell.angle_alpha   90.00
_cell.angle_beta   90.00
_cell.angle_gamma   90.00
#
_symmetry.space_group_name_H-M   'P 1'
#
loop_
_entity.id
_entity.type
_entity.pdbx_description
1 polymer ?
#
loop_
_entity_poly.entity_id
_entity_poly.type
_entity_poly.pdbx_seq_one_letter_code
_entity_poly.pdbx_strand_id
1 'polypeptide(L)'
;MAHLFWNLPDNDDMLMYPWLLWFIWKARNYKVFSNDDQNPQEVMESAITESRAWVAAQTVADGVSNISINSGHVPPGEWCQIDGAWKVTDSRAGLGWYNFDPDSGSV
;
A
#
# COMPACT_ATOMS: atom_id res chain seq x y z
N MET A 1 16.23 3.44 7.34
CA MET A 1 15.97 3.32 5.89
C MET A 1 16.60 4.46 5.10
N ALA A 2 16.45 5.74 5.51
CA ALA A 2 17.11 6.87 4.83
C ALA A 2 18.66 6.80 4.78
N HIS A 3 19.31 6.23 5.80
CA HIS A 3 20.78 6.15 5.87
C HIS A 3 21.43 5.19 4.86
N LEU A 4 20.68 4.22 4.31
CA LEU A 4 21.22 3.24 3.35
C LEU A 4 21.41 3.83 1.94
N PHE A 5 20.70 4.92 1.65
CA PHE A 5 20.67 5.52 0.31
C PHE A 5 21.29 6.93 0.26
N TRP A 6 21.83 7.42 1.38
CA TRP A 6 22.27 8.82 1.53
C TRP A 6 23.46 9.23 0.65
N ASN A 7 24.26 8.27 0.19
CA ASN A 7 25.44 8.51 -0.67
C ASN A 7 25.20 8.14 -2.13
N LEU A 8 23.98 7.76 -2.50
CA LEU A 8 23.68 7.38 -3.87
C LEU A 8 23.23 8.62 -4.67
N PRO A 9 23.49 8.66 -5.99
CA PRO A 9 23.15 9.80 -6.84
C PRO A 9 21.64 10.04 -6.82
N ASP A 10 21.17 11.28 -6.72
CA ASP A 10 19.74 11.60 -6.80
C ASP A 10 19.27 11.56 -8.26
N ASN A 11 19.09 10.35 -8.80
CA ASN A 11 18.63 10.10 -10.17
C ASN A 11 17.45 9.12 -10.19
N ASP A 12 16.70 9.10 -11.30
CA ASP A 12 15.50 8.26 -11.43
C ASP A 12 15.79 6.76 -11.28
N ASP A 13 17.02 6.32 -11.53
CA ASP A 13 17.46 4.93 -11.33
C ASP A 13 17.36 4.51 -9.85
N MET A 14 17.42 5.47 -8.92
CA MET A 14 17.26 5.20 -7.48
C MET A 14 15.87 4.71 -7.12
N LEU A 15 14.86 5.08 -7.90
CA LEU A 15 13.46 4.77 -7.62
C LEU A 15 13.19 3.26 -7.65
N MET A 16 14.09 2.47 -8.24
CA MET A 16 14.01 1.01 -8.31
C MET A 16 14.39 0.31 -6.99
N TYR A 17 15.24 0.90 -6.15
CA TYR A 17 15.74 0.22 -4.94
C TYR A 17 14.67 -0.15 -3.90
N PRO A 18 13.66 0.71 -3.60
CA PRO A 18 12.57 0.32 -2.72
C PRO A 18 11.82 -0.92 -3.24
N TRP A 19 11.59 -0.99 -4.56
CA TRP A 19 10.94 -2.13 -5.20
C TRP A 19 11.83 -3.37 -5.16
N LEU A 20 13.14 -3.23 -5.41
CA LEU A 20 14.07 -4.35 -5.34
C LEU A 20 14.10 -4.97 -3.93
N LEU A 21 14.18 -4.14 -2.89
CA LEU A 21 14.12 -4.63 -1.50
C LEU A 21 12.79 -5.34 -1.21
N TRP A 22 11.68 -4.80 -1.69
CA TRP A 22 10.36 -5.39 -1.54
C TRP A 22 10.27 -6.76 -2.24
N PHE A 23 10.73 -6.86 -3.49
CA PHE A 23 10.68 -8.11 -4.26
C PHE A 23 11.66 -9.16 -3.74
N ILE A 24 12.85 -8.78 -3.24
CA ILE A 24 13.76 -9.69 -2.52
C ILE A 24 13.08 -10.23 -1.26
N TRP A 25 12.42 -9.36 -0.48
CA TRP A 25 11.69 -9.77 0.71
C TRP A 25 10.57 -10.76 0.36
N LYS A 26 9.79 -10.50 -0.70
CA LYS A 26 8.77 -11.44 -1.20
C LYS A 26 9.38 -12.78 -1.63
N ALA A 27 10.43 -12.78 -2.46
CA ALA A 27 11.11 -13.98 -2.91
C ALA A 27 11.60 -14.83 -1.74
N ARG A 28 12.18 -14.19 -0.70
CA ARG A 28 12.58 -14.87 0.54
C ARG A 28 11.38 -15.49 1.26
N ASN A 29 10.26 -14.80 1.35
CA ASN A 29 9.05 -15.36 1.98
C ASN A 29 8.49 -16.54 1.17
N TYR A 30 8.41 -16.44 -0.16
CA TYR A 30 7.98 -17.56 -1.01
C TYR A 30 8.87 -18.78 -0.83
N LYS A 31 10.19 -18.58 -0.72
CA LYS A 31 11.11 -19.67 -0.42
C LYS A 31 10.83 -20.31 0.93
N VAL A 32 10.58 -19.51 1.98
CA VAL A 32 10.35 -20.04 3.34
C VAL A 32 8.99 -20.74 3.47
N PHE A 33 7.92 -20.17 2.91
CA PHE A 33 6.55 -20.65 3.13
C PHE A 33 6.04 -21.61 2.05
N SER A 34 6.61 -21.56 0.84
CA SER A 34 6.16 -22.37 -0.30
C SER A 34 7.28 -23.20 -0.92
N ASN A 35 8.51 -23.13 -0.40
CA ASN A 35 9.71 -23.75 -0.96
C ASN A 35 9.94 -23.40 -2.45
N ASP A 36 9.51 -22.20 -2.85
CA ASP A 36 9.61 -21.73 -4.21
C ASP A 36 10.85 -20.83 -4.39
N ASP A 37 11.75 -21.24 -5.29
CA ASP A 37 12.97 -20.50 -5.63
C ASP A 37 12.71 -19.59 -6.82
N GLN A 38 12.34 -18.35 -6.51
CA GLN A 38 12.12 -17.32 -7.52
C GLN A 38 13.43 -16.96 -8.23
N ASN A 39 13.37 -16.84 -9.57
CA ASN A 39 14.53 -16.50 -10.38
C ASN A 39 15.01 -15.07 -10.06
N PRO A 40 16.30 -14.86 -9.71
CA PRO A 40 16.81 -13.53 -9.39
C PRO A 40 16.65 -12.50 -10.52
N GLN A 41 16.72 -12.94 -11.78
CA GLN A 41 16.50 -12.08 -12.94
C GLN A 41 15.05 -11.59 -13.01
N GLU A 42 14.08 -12.49 -12.80
CA GLU A 42 12.66 -12.13 -12.79
C GLU A 42 12.31 -11.20 -11.62
N VAL A 43 12.94 -11.42 -10.46
CA VAL A 43 12.83 -10.53 -9.28
C VAL A 43 13.35 -9.13 -9.60
N MET A 44 14.48 -9.02 -10.30
CA MET A 44 15.07 -7.75 -10.74
C MET A 44 14.16 -7.05 -11.76
N GLU A 45 13.69 -7.78 -12.78
CA GLU A 45 12.82 -7.27 -13.84
C GLU A 45 11.48 -6.79 -13.27
N SER A 46 10.92 -7.51 -12.30
CA SER A 46 9.70 -7.11 -11.59
C SER A 46 9.88 -5.79 -10.85
N ALA A 47 11.01 -5.60 -10.16
CA ALA A 47 11.30 -4.37 -9.46
C ALA A 47 11.48 -3.17 -10.40
N ILE A 48 12.14 -3.35 -11.56
CA ILE A 48 12.28 -2.30 -12.59
C ILE A 48 10.93 -1.96 -13.22
N THR A 49 10.14 -2.99 -13.55
CA THR A 49 8.83 -2.80 -14.18
C THR A 49 7.91 -2.02 -13.27
N GLU A 50 7.87 -2.38 -12.00
CA GLU A 50 6.97 -1.75 -11.04
C GLU A 50 7.43 -0.34 -10.65
N SER A 51 8.75 -0.10 -10.57
CA SER A 51 9.26 1.26 -10.37
C SER A 51 8.87 2.19 -11.50
N ARG A 52 8.97 1.74 -12.76
CA ARG A 52 8.56 2.51 -13.94
C ARG A 52 7.05 2.72 -13.99
N ALA A 53 6.26 1.67 -13.71
CA ALA A 53 4.81 1.77 -13.68
C ALA A 53 4.33 2.79 -12.63
N TRP A 54 4.96 2.80 -11.46
CA TRP A 54 4.66 3.76 -10.41
C TRP A 54 4.96 5.20 -10.83
N VAL A 55 6.13 5.45 -11.43
CA VAL A 55 6.49 6.79 -11.96
C VAL A 55 5.48 7.23 -13.04
N ALA A 56 5.15 6.35 -13.98
CA ALA A 56 4.15 6.65 -15.02
C ALA A 56 2.78 7.00 -14.41
N ALA A 57 2.33 6.26 -13.39
CA ALA A 57 1.08 6.54 -12.70
C ALA A 57 1.06 7.93 -12.02
N GLN A 58 2.20 8.43 -11.55
CA GLN A 58 2.28 9.79 -10.99
C GLN A 58 2.13 10.88 -12.06
N THR A 59 2.60 10.64 -13.29
CA THR A 59 2.50 11.63 -14.39
C THR A 59 1.07 11.80 -14.94
N VAL A 60 0.20 10.81 -14.74
CA VAL A 60 -1.21 10.87 -15.18
C VAL A 60 -2.08 11.77 -14.28
N ALA A 61 -1.56 12.22 -13.14
CA ALA A 61 -2.28 13.04 -12.17
C ALA A 61 -2.50 14.51 -12.61
N ASP A 62 -1.82 15.02 -13.64
CA ASP A 62 -2.08 16.37 -14.19
C ASP A 62 -3.40 16.47 -14.95
N GLY A 63 -4.02 15.33 -15.26
CA GLY A 63 -5.40 15.23 -15.67
C GLY A 63 -6.27 14.82 -14.49
N VAL A 64 -6.43 15.68 -13.48
CA VAL A 64 -7.59 15.57 -12.58
C VAL A 64 -8.83 15.85 -13.43
N SER A 65 -9.25 14.84 -14.20
CA SER A 65 -10.67 14.62 -14.38
C SER A 65 -11.19 14.61 -12.95
N ASN A 66 -11.98 15.61 -12.59
CA ASN A 66 -12.80 15.52 -11.39
C ASN A 66 -13.54 14.20 -11.54
N ILE A 67 -12.99 13.14 -10.93
CA ILE A 67 -13.78 11.97 -10.60
C ILE A 67 -14.75 12.60 -9.64
N SER A 68 -15.89 13.03 -10.17
CA SER A 68 -17.13 12.98 -9.43
C SER A 68 -17.11 11.57 -8.88
N ILE A 69 -16.69 11.45 -7.63
CA ILE A 69 -17.16 10.39 -6.78
C ILE A 69 -18.66 10.65 -6.85
N ASN A 70 -19.32 10.08 -7.86
CA ASN A 70 -20.73 9.83 -7.81
C ASN A 70 -20.81 9.05 -6.52
N SER A 71 -21.23 9.74 -5.46
CA SER A 71 -21.41 9.18 -4.15
C SER A 71 -22.17 7.91 -4.40
N GLY A 72 -21.47 6.78 -4.40
CA GLY A 72 -22.06 5.50 -4.69
C GLY A 72 -23.24 5.40 -3.76
N HIS A 73 -24.39 5.01 -4.30
CA HIS A 73 -25.62 4.93 -3.52
C HIS A 73 -25.27 4.23 -2.20
N VAL A 74 -25.40 4.97 -1.10
CA VAL A 74 -25.21 4.52 0.28
C VAL A 74 -25.89 3.15 0.38
N PRO A 75 -25.15 2.05 0.60
CA PRO A 75 -25.77 0.74 0.72
C PRO A 75 -26.82 0.81 1.83
N PRO A 76 -28.08 0.46 1.57
CA PRO A 76 -29.12 0.54 2.60
C PRO A 76 -28.83 -0.44 3.73
N GLY A 77 -29.16 -0.07 4.98
CA GLY A 77 -29.03 -0.92 6.17
C GLY A 77 -28.00 -0.42 7.20
N GLU A 78 -27.73 -1.25 8.21
CA GLU A 78 -26.81 -0.92 9.31
C GLU A 78 -25.36 -0.83 8.83
N TRP A 79 -24.72 0.30 9.12
CA TRP A 79 -23.32 0.55 8.83
C TRP A 79 -22.50 0.39 10.09
N CYS A 80 -21.49 -0.48 10.06
CA CYS A 80 -20.52 -0.62 11.13
C CYS A 80 -19.21 0.05 10.73
N GLN A 81 -18.88 1.16 11.38
CA GLN A 81 -17.54 1.75 11.31
C GLN A 81 -16.67 1.13 12.40
N ILE A 82 -15.46 0.71 12.04
CA ILE A 82 -14.50 0.09 12.97
C ILE A 82 -13.22 0.92 12.91
N ASP A 83 -12.68 1.24 14.08
CA ASP A 83 -11.40 1.95 14.19
C ASP A 83 -10.51 1.31 15.27
N GLY A 84 -9.20 1.49 15.12
CA GLY A 84 -8.20 0.93 16.02
C GLY A 84 -7.14 1.96 16.36
N ALA A 85 -6.85 2.10 17.66
CA ALA A 85 -5.81 3.00 18.17
C ALA A 85 -4.74 2.20 18.92
N TRP A 86 -3.48 2.39 18.55
CA TRP A 86 -2.34 1.82 19.28
C TRP A 86 -1.25 2.86 19.50
N LYS A 87 -0.39 2.60 20.49
CA LYS A 87 0.79 3.42 20.79
C LYS A 87 2.02 2.53 20.74
N VAL A 88 3.10 3.02 20.13
CA VAL A 88 4.35 2.25 19.95
C VAL A 88 4.95 1.78 21.29
N THR A 89 4.66 2.49 22.38
CA THR A 89 5.17 2.21 23.72
C THR A 89 4.37 1.17 24.49
N ASP A 90 3.25 0.67 23.96
CA ASP A 90 2.33 -0.23 24.65
C ASP A 90 2.10 -1.50 23.81
N SER A 91 1.99 -2.65 24.48
CA SER A 91 1.64 -3.92 23.83
C SER A 91 0.13 -4.08 23.61
N ARG A 92 -0.67 -3.12 24.07
CA ARG A 92 -2.12 -3.10 23.96
C ARG A 92 -2.59 -2.13 22.87
N ALA A 93 -3.69 -2.49 22.22
CA ALA A 93 -4.42 -1.63 21.29
C ALA A 93 -5.87 -1.47 21.77
N GLY A 94 -6.45 -0.30 21.51
CA GLY A 94 -7.89 -0.07 21.63
C GLY A 94 -8.57 -0.36 20.29
N LEU A 95 -9.71 -1.02 20.34
CA LEU A 95 -10.60 -1.22 19.19
C LEU A 95 -11.94 -0.59 19.53
N GLY A 96 -12.51 0.15 18.59
CA GLY A 96 -13.82 0.76 18.69
C GLY A 96 -14.66 0.42 17.47
N TRP A 97 -15.97 0.34 17.66
CA TRP A 97 -16.90 0.31 16.55
C TRP A 97 -18.12 1.15 16.87
N TYR A 98 -18.76 1.64 15.82
CA TYR A 98 -19.99 2.41 15.87
C TYR A 98 -20.92 1.90 14.78
N ASN A 99 -22.13 1.50 15.18
CA ASN A 99 -23.17 1.13 14.25
C ASN A 99 -24.09 2.33 14.05
N PHE A 100 -24.41 2.65 12.81
CA PHE A 100 -25.46 3.61 12.51
C PHE A 100 -26.23 3.15 11.30
N ASP A 101 -27.52 3.41 11.33
CA ASP A 101 -28.37 3.24 10.16
C ASP A 101 -28.79 4.63 9.68
N PRO A 102 -28.33 5.06 8.50
CA PRO A 102 -28.64 6.38 7.97
C PRO A 102 -30.15 6.58 7.69
N ASP A 103 -30.92 5.50 7.57
CA ASP A 103 -32.36 5.56 7.28
C ASP A 103 -33.23 5.60 8.56
N SER A 104 -32.78 4.99 9.66
CA SER A 104 -33.54 4.94 10.93
C SER A 104 -33.20 6.07 11.91
N GLY A 105 -32.11 6.82 11.69
CA GLY A 105 -31.68 7.90 12.59
C GLY A 105 -31.37 7.43 14.01
N SER A 106 -31.21 6.11 14.22
CA SER A 106 -30.86 5.52 15.49
C SER A 106 -29.34 5.40 15.61
N VAL A 107 -28.83 5.84 16.77
CA VAL A 107 -27.43 5.80 17.20
C VAL A 107 -27.28 4.69 18.22
#